data_AF-A0A173R5M3-F1
#
_entry.id   AF-A0A173R5M3-F1
#
_cell.length_a   1.000
_cell.length_b   1.000
_cell.length_c   1.000
_cell.angle_alpha   90.00
_cell.angle_beta   90.00
_cell.angle_gamma   90.00
#
_symmetry.space_group_name_H-M   'P 1'
#
loop_
_entity.id
_entity.type
_entity.pdbx_description
1 polymer ?
#
loop_
_entity_poly.entity_id
_entity_poly.type
_entity_poly.pdbx_seq_one_letter_code
_entity_poly.pdbx_strand_id
1 'polypeptide(L)'
;MGNINKGTIASISGNTARVVPSDARAKPTAKITIPWHLRGSTGNLSKGTAVIYVEFDDSTGLLLGRADGEWGCYLPSLSAGNINVPKGDVTARGISLSGHTHGGVETGSGSTKKPN
;
A
#
# COMPACT_ATOMS: atom_id res chain seq x y z
N MET A 1 14.63 18.99 -14.58
CA MET A 1 14.07 17.78 -15.23
C MET A 1 14.18 16.61 -14.26
N GLY A 2 13.33 15.59 -14.38
CA GLY A 2 13.38 14.39 -13.53
C GLY A 2 13.63 13.16 -14.38
N ASN A 3 14.66 12.39 -14.06
CA ASN A 3 15.01 11.16 -14.79
C ASN A 3 14.49 9.94 -14.04
N ILE A 4 13.88 9.00 -14.76
CA ILE A 4 13.47 7.71 -14.20
C ILE A 4 14.66 6.76 -14.27
N ASN A 5 15.06 6.24 -13.11
CA ASN A 5 16.23 5.41 -12.94
C ASN A 5 15.89 4.10 -12.21
N LYS A 6 16.74 3.08 -12.41
CA LYS A 6 16.67 1.80 -11.69
C LYS A 6 17.82 1.69 -10.71
N GLY A 7 17.60 1.14 -9.53
CA GLY A 7 18.64 0.92 -8.54
C GLY A 7 18.26 -0.08 -7.47
N THR A 8 19.08 -0.18 -6.43
CA THR A 8 18.84 -1.01 -5.24
C THR A 8 18.83 -0.16 -3.98
N ILE A 9 17.96 -0.47 -3.03
CA ILE A 9 17.89 0.25 -1.75
C ILE A 9 19.20 0.06 -0.97
N ALA A 10 19.87 1.16 -0.65
CA ALA A 10 21.07 1.17 0.19
C ALA A 10 20.72 1.22 1.68
N SER A 11 19.75 2.08 2.04
CA SER A 11 19.32 2.33 3.42
C SER A 11 17.92 2.95 3.44
N ILE A 12 17.15 2.67 4.49
CA ILE A 12 15.83 3.27 4.76
C ILE A 12 15.90 4.01 6.10
N SER A 13 15.32 5.21 6.15
CA SER A 13 15.23 6.06 7.35
C SER A 13 13.86 6.72 7.39
N GLY A 14 12.96 6.17 8.20
CA GLY A 14 11.57 6.61 8.27
C GLY A 14 10.89 6.52 6.89
N ASN A 15 10.40 7.66 6.39
CA ASN A 15 9.71 7.74 5.10
C ASN A 15 10.65 8.04 3.92
N THR A 16 11.96 7.86 4.10
CA THR A 16 12.97 8.15 3.06
C THR A 16 13.88 6.94 2.83
N ALA A 17 14.43 6.84 1.62
CA ALA A 17 15.42 5.84 1.24
C ALA A 17 16.60 6.49 0.53
N ARG A 18 17.74 5.79 0.53
CA ARG A 18 18.85 6.03 -0.41
C ARG A 18 18.92 4.86 -1.36
N VAL A 19 19.20 5.12 -2.63
CA VAL A 19 19.28 4.13 -3.68
C VAL A 19 20.68 4.15 -4.29
N VAL A 20 21.27 2.98 -4.50
CA VAL A 20 22.43 2.83 -5.37
C VAL A 20 21.92 2.61 -6.79
N PRO A 21 22.19 3.52 -7.73
CA PRO A 21 21.80 3.34 -9.13
C PRO A 21 22.39 2.05 -9.70
N SER A 22 21.69 1.44 -10.66
CA SER A 22 22.20 0.24 -11.35
C SER A 22 23.32 0.59 -12.34
N ASP A 23 23.39 1.85 -12.79
CA ASP A 23 24.53 2.34 -13.54
C ASP A 23 25.73 2.48 -12.59
N ALA A 24 26.76 1.68 -12.84
CA ALA A 24 27.98 1.61 -12.02
C ALA A 24 28.73 2.95 -11.92
N ARG A 25 28.46 3.92 -12.81
CA ARG A 25 29.09 5.24 -12.79
C ARG A 25 28.30 6.29 -12.03
N ALA A 26 27.04 6.01 -11.68
CA ALA A 26 26.17 6.96 -11.02
C ALA A 26 26.36 6.92 -9.48
N LYS A 27 26.37 8.10 -8.87
CA LYS A 27 26.53 8.24 -7.42
C LYS A 27 25.26 7.78 -6.69
N PRO A 28 25.37 7.23 -5.45
CA PRO A 28 24.21 6.98 -4.62
C PRO A 28 23.36 8.24 -4.46
N THR A 29 22.03 8.06 -4.47
CA THR A 29 21.09 9.19 -4.38
C THR A 29 21.20 9.90 -3.04
N ALA A 30 20.72 11.15 -3.01
CA ALA A 30 20.29 11.77 -1.76
C ALA A 30 19.12 10.99 -1.12
N LYS A 31 18.65 11.45 0.05
CA LYS A 31 17.45 10.85 0.67
C LYS A 31 16.22 11.19 -0.19
N ILE A 32 15.66 10.18 -0.86
CA ILE A 32 14.44 10.30 -1.66
C ILE A 32 13.24 9.78 -0.88
N THR A 33 12.04 10.26 -1.22
CA THR A 33 10.81 9.93 -0.48
C THR A 33 10.28 8.55 -0.86
N ILE A 34 9.83 7.79 0.14
CA ILE A 34 9.04 6.56 -0.03
C ILE A 34 7.56 6.98 -0.01
N PRO A 35 6.78 6.83 -1.10
CA PRO A 35 5.34 7.07 -1.09
C PRO A 35 4.63 6.19 -0.06
N TRP A 36 3.52 6.68 0.50
CA TRP A 36 2.79 5.98 1.57
C TRP A 36 2.42 4.53 1.22
N HIS A 37 2.09 4.25 -0.03
CA HIS A 37 1.68 2.92 -0.48
C HIS A 37 2.84 1.91 -0.61
N LEU A 38 4.10 2.37 -0.58
CA LEU A 38 5.29 1.52 -0.56
C LEU A 38 5.91 1.40 0.85
N ARG A 39 5.30 2.02 1.86
CA ARG A 39 5.78 1.94 3.25
C ARG A 39 5.29 0.66 3.92
N GLY A 40 5.98 0.26 4.99
CA GLY A 40 5.59 -0.88 5.82
C GLY A 40 5.52 -2.19 5.05
N SER A 41 4.60 -3.07 5.44
CA SER A 41 4.42 -4.40 4.85
C SER A 41 3.96 -4.37 3.39
N THR A 42 3.25 -3.32 2.95
CA THR A 42 2.77 -3.20 1.56
C THR A 42 3.92 -3.20 0.57
N GLY A 43 4.92 -2.34 0.78
CA GLY A 43 6.12 -2.29 -0.06
C GLY A 43 7.20 -3.27 0.38
N ASN A 44 7.24 -3.66 1.66
CA ASN A 44 8.24 -4.55 2.26
C ASN A 44 9.68 -4.27 1.77
N LEU A 45 10.04 -2.97 1.73
CA LEU A 45 11.32 -2.53 1.21
C LEU A 45 12.42 -2.84 2.23
N SER A 46 13.51 -3.44 1.76
CA SER A 46 14.71 -3.71 2.56
C SER A 46 15.95 -3.32 1.78
N LYS A 47 17.12 -3.32 2.44
CA LYS A 47 18.40 -3.17 1.74
C LYS A 47 18.50 -4.23 0.65
N GLY A 48 18.95 -3.84 -0.54
CA GLY A 48 19.07 -4.70 -1.72
C GLY A 48 17.80 -4.86 -2.56
N THR A 49 16.62 -4.42 -2.09
CA THR A 49 15.40 -4.44 -2.92
C THR A 49 15.62 -3.63 -4.19
N ALA A 50 15.37 -4.23 -5.35
CA ALA A 50 15.43 -3.55 -6.63
C ALA A 50 14.24 -2.60 -6.78
N VAL A 51 14.48 -1.36 -7.19
CA VAL A 51 13.47 -0.29 -7.23
C VAL A 51 13.63 0.58 -8.47
N ILE A 52 12.51 1.19 -8.87
CA ILE A 52 12.47 2.30 -9.82
C ILE A 52 12.23 3.59 -9.03
N TYR A 53 12.96 4.65 -9.36
CA TYR A 53 12.84 5.94 -8.70
C TYR A 53 13.03 7.10 -9.69
N VAL A 54 12.58 8.28 -9.29
CA VAL A 54 12.89 9.55 -9.95
C VAL A 54 13.77 10.39 -9.04
N GLU A 55 14.77 11.04 -9.62
CA GLU A 55 15.59 12.07 -8.97
C GLU A 55 15.47 13.34 -9.80
N PHE A 56 15.25 14.46 -9.10
CA PHE A 56 15.13 15.79 -9.67
C PHE A 56 16.44 16.56 -9.47
N ASP A 57 16.65 17.59 -10.29
CA ASP A 57 17.88 18.41 -10.26
C ASP A 57 18.13 19.10 -8.90
N ASP A 58 17.09 19.28 -8.08
CA ASP A 58 17.18 19.82 -6.71
C ASP A 58 17.58 18.77 -5.66
N SER A 59 18.02 17.58 -6.10
CA SER A 59 18.39 16.43 -5.26
C SER A 59 17.22 15.83 -4.45
N THR A 60 15.98 16.23 -4.74
CA THR A 60 14.79 15.54 -4.24
C THR A 60 14.43 14.36 -5.15
N GLY A 61 13.56 13.49 -4.68
CA GLY A 61 13.13 12.34 -5.48
C GLY A 61 12.05 11.53 -4.82
N LEU A 62 11.55 10.55 -5.58
CA LEU A 62 10.46 9.68 -5.16
C LEU A 62 10.69 8.26 -5.68
N LEU A 63 10.44 7.27 -4.84
CA LEU A 63 10.33 5.87 -5.29
C LEU A 63 9.03 5.68 -6.06
N LEU A 64 9.11 5.05 -7.23
CA LEU A 64 7.96 4.77 -8.09
C LEU A 64 7.41 3.36 -7.89
N GLY A 65 8.29 2.41 -7.53
CA GLY A 65 7.88 1.04 -7.31
C GLY A 65 9.06 0.10 -7.10
N ARG A 66 8.73 -1.14 -6.75
CA ARG A 66 9.69 -2.25 -6.78
C ARG A 66 9.91 -2.68 -8.22
N ALA A 67 11.15 -3.08 -8.52
CA ALA A 67 11.57 -3.54 -9.82
C ALA A 67 11.86 -5.05 -9.86
N ASP A 68 11.65 -5.76 -8.75
CA ASP A 68 11.83 -7.20 -8.62
C ASP A 68 10.56 -8.01 -8.88
N GLY A 69 9.43 -7.35 -9.15
CA GLY A 69 8.14 -8.02 -9.41
C GLY A 69 7.41 -8.50 -8.16
N GLU A 70 7.99 -8.31 -6.98
CA GLU A 70 7.40 -8.70 -5.71
C GLU A 70 6.40 -7.66 -5.20
N TRP A 71 5.39 -8.12 -4.47
CA TRP A 71 4.51 -7.28 -3.66
C TRP A 71 4.62 -7.77 -2.21
N GLY A 72 5.03 -6.89 -1.29
CA GLY A 72 5.26 -7.23 0.11
C GLY A 72 4.08 -7.85 0.86
N CYS A 73 2.84 -7.50 0.50
CA CYS A 73 1.62 -8.05 1.10
C CYS A 73 0.38 -7.73 0.23
N TYR A 74 -0.44 -8.72 -0.11
CA TYR A 74 -1.81 -8.46 -0.60
C TYR A 74 -2.54 -7.64 0.45
N LEU A 75 -3.11 -6.48 0.08
CA LEU A 75 -3.72 -5.49 1.00
C LEU A 75 -4.36 -6.19 2.23
N PRO A 76 -3.67 -6.22 3.39
CA PRO A 76 -4.00 -7.19 4.44
C PRO A 76 -5.34 -6.90 5.10
N SER A 77 -5.76 -5.64 5.02
CA SER A 77 -7.06 -5.18 5.46
C SER A 77 -7.37 -3.86 4.77
N LEU A 78 -8.45 -3.80 4.00
CA LEU A 78 -9.08 -2.52 3.67
C LEU A 78 -10.08 -2.22 4.78
N SER A 79 -9.74 -1.33 5.71
CA SER A 79 -10.75 -0.74 6.58
C SER A 79 -11.46 0.34 5.78
N ALA A 80 -12.40 -0.06 4.92
CA ALA A 80 -13.38 0.88 4.42
C ALA A 80 -14.21 1.37 5.62
N GLY A 81 -14.56 2.65 5.65
CA GLY A 81 -15.56 3.16 6.58
C GLY A 81 -16.93 2.58 6.21
N ASN A 82 -17.88 3.44 5.86
CA ASN A 82 -19.20 2.96 5.44
C ASN A 82 -19.14 2.51 3.97
N ILE A 83 -19.56 1.27 3.70
CA ILE A 83 -19.85 0.78 2.34
C ILE A 83 -21.35 0.90 2.14
N ASN A 84 -21.78 1.72 1.18
CA ASN A 84 -23.19 1.87 0.80
C ASN A 84 -23.39 1.38 -0.63
N VAL A 85 -24.31 0.44 -0.83
CA VAL A 85 -24.74 -0.03 -2.15
C VAL A 85 -26.16 0.46 -2.40
N PRO A 86 -26.36 1.55 -3.18
CA PRO A 86 -27.68 2.16 -3.36
C PRO A 86 -28.71 1.26 -4.05
N LYS A 87 -28.25 0.26 -4.81
CA LYS A 87 -29.08 -0.71 -5.52
C LYS A 87 -28.31 -2.02 -5.72
N GLY A 88 -28.97 -3.15 -5.46
CA GLY A 88 -28.40 -4.49 -5.63
C GLY A 88 -27.75 -5.06 -4.36
N ASP A 89 -27.23 -6.28 -4.48
CA ASP A 89 -26.71 -7.05 -3.35
C ASP A 89 -25.19 -6.93 -3.21
N VAL A 90 -24.71 -6.97 -1.95
CA VAL A 90 -23.30 -7.22 -1.67
C VAL A 90 -23.07 -8.74 -1.67
N THR A 91 -22.37 -9.25 -2.68
CA THR A 91 -21.92 -10.65 -2.72
C THR A 91 -20.48 -10.75 -2.22
N ALA A 92 -20.28 -11.41 -1.08
CA ALA A 92 -18.95 -11.61 -0.50
C ALA A 92 -18.84 -12.99 0.18
N ARG A 93 -17.62 -13.55 0.22
CA ARG A 93 -17.33 -14.84 0.88
C ARG A 93 -16.59 -14.60 2.18
N GLY A 94 -16.90 -15.38 3.22
CA GLY A 94 -16.22 -15.30 4.52
C GLY A 94 -16.58 -14.08 5.36
N ILE A 95 -17.72 -13.43 5.12
CA ILE A 95 -18.20 -12.32 5.95
C ILE A 95 -18.75 -12.86 7.27
N SER A 96 -18.26 -12.28 8.39
CA SER A 96 -18.78 -12.54 9.73
C SER A 96 -19.39 -11.27 10.31
N LEU A 97 -20.72 -11.20 10.38
CA LEU A 97 -21.47 -10.06 10.94
C LEU A 97 -21.95 -10.42 12.36
N SER A 98 -21.20 -9.97 13.38
CA SER A 98 -21.53 -10.25 14.79
C SER A 98 -22.81 -9.54 15.28
N GLY A 99 -23.31 -8.58 14.49
CA GLY A 99 -24.60 -7.93 14.65
C GLY A 99 -24.98 -7.25 13.33
N HIS A 100 -26.24 -7.37 12.94
CA HIS A 100 -26.80 -6.74 11.76
C HIS A 100 -28.32 -6.59 11.90
N THR A 101 -28.91 -5.75 11.05
CA THR A 101 -30.34 -5.48 11.00
C THR A 101 -30.85 -5.84 9.61
N HIS A 102 -31.97 -6.56 9.53
CA HIS A 102 -32.69 -6.81 8.29
C HIS A 102 -33.77 -5.73 8.07
N GLY A 103 -34.01 -5.35 6.81
CA GLY A 103 -35.15 -4.49 6.44
C GLY A 103 -36.19 -5.26 5.63
N GLY A 104 -37.42 -5.43 6.15
CA GLY A 104 -38.54 -6.16 5.53
C GLY A 104 -38.36 -7.69 5.55
N VAL A 105 -39.37 -8.57 5.67
CA VAL A 105 -40.83 -8.56 5.46
C VAL A 105 -41.63 -9.00 6.70
N GLU A 106 -41.02 -8.95 7.89
CA GLU A 106 -41.68 -9.23 9.17
C GLU A 106 -41.97 -7.90 9.89
N THR A 107 -43.14 -7.77 10.53
CA THR A 107 -43.53 -6.55 11.24
C THR A 107 -42.71 -6.38 12.53
N GLY A 108 -41.48 -5.87 12.41
CA GLY A 108 -40.60 -5.57 13.56
C GLY A 108 -39.12 -5.55 13.21
N SER A 109 -38.34 -4.74 13.93
CA SER A 109 -36.88 -4.73 13.80
C SER A 109 -36.27 -5.93 14.54
N GLY A 110 -35.76 -6.92 13.81
CA GLY A 110 -34.96 -8.01 14.37
C GLY A 110 -33.49 -7.60 14.51
N SER A 111 -32.92 -7.75 15.70
CA SER A 111 -31.50 -7.50 15.98
C SER A 111 -30.86 -8.76 16.51
N THR A 112 -29.73 -9.16 15.92
CA THR A 112 -28.91 -10.28 16.41
C THR A 112 -27.72 -9.75 17.20
N LYS A 113 -27.31 -10.47 18.25
CA LYS A 113 -26.09 -10.21 19.03
C LYS A 113 -25.33 -11.51 19.26
N LYS A 114 -24.02 -11.39 19.50
CA LYS A 114 -23.15 -12.52 19.87
C LYS A 114 -23.64 -13.14 21.19
N PRO A 115 -23.72 -14.48 21.31
CA PRO A 115 -23.95 -15.12 22.61
C PRO A 115 -22.82 -14.76 23.58
N ASN A 116 -23.16 -14.59 24.87
CA ASN A 116 -22.16 -14.42 25.94
C ASN A 116 -21.31 -15.68 26.10
#